data_AF-M8DB03-F1
#
_entry.id   AF-M8DB03-F1
#
_cell.length_a   1.000
_cell.length_b   1.000
_cell.length_c   1.000
_cell.angle_alpha   90.00
_cell.angle_beta   90.00
_cell.angle_gamma   90.00
#
_symmetry.space_group_name_H-M   'P 1'
#
loop_
_entity.id
_entity.type
_entity.pdbx_description
1 polymer ?
#
loop_
_entity_poly.entity_id
_entity_poly.type
_entity_poly.pdbx_seq_one_letter_code
_entity_poly.pdbx_strand_id
1 'polypeptide(L)'
;MFTPFKITGHLSIGKETLTIPLEGNEFSYSKYLKSEPAYIFFDQESRDRNTVVVVKDAKLVGELMENSYGMEYFVSNEKSDFLIAVNWYVIEVAGSAIESLNKLN
;
A
#
# COMPACT_ATOMS: atom_id res chain seq x y z
N MET A 1 -24.35 29.22 1.27
CA MET A 1 -23.26 29.02 0.29
C MET A 1 -22.77 27.60 0.46
N PHE A 2 -22.73 26.79 -0.59
CA PHE A 2 -22.26 25.40 -0.49
C PHE A 2 -20.82 25.30 -0.97
N THR A 3 -19.93 24.83 -0.10
CA THR A 3 -18.48 24.73 -0.35
C THR A 3 -18.03 23.28 -0.12
N PRO A 4 -18.11 22.41 -1.13
CA PRO A 4 -17.62 21.05 -1.03
C PRO A 4 -16.15 21.04 -1.46
N PHE A 5 -15.34 20.77 -0.47
CA PHE A 5 -13.96 20.43 -0.57
C PHE A 5 -13.95 18.91 -0.81
N LYS A 6 -13.26 18.32 -1.80
CA LYS A 6 -12.91 16.89 -1.60
C LYS A 6 -11.79 16.87 -0.56
N ILE A 7 -12.11 16.79 0.73
CA ILE A 7 -11.08 16.93 1.79
C ILE A 7 -10.27 15.66 1.99
N THR A 8 -10.83 14.50 1.65
CA THR A 8 -10.18 13.20 1.72
C THR A 8 -10.85 12.22 0.75
N GLY A 9 -10.19 11.09 0.49
CA GLY A 9 -10.72 9.94 -0.24
C GLY A 9 -9.77 8.75 -0.09
N HIS A 10 -10.27 7.54 -0.35
CA HIS A 10 -9.48 6.31 -0.19
C HIS A 10 -8.22 6.33 -1.05
N LEU A 11 -7.12 5.83 -0.48
CA LEU A 11 -5.89 5.60 -1.24
C LEU A 11 -6.20 4.65 -2.40
N SER A 12 -6.02 5.14 -3.62
CA SER A 12 -6.20 4.38 -4.84
C SER A 12 -5.19 4.84 -5.87
N ILE A 13 -4.71 3.89 -6.66
CA ILE A 13 -3.83 4.12 -7.82
C ILE A 13 -4.70 4.35 -9.05
N GLY A 14 -5.77 3.57 -9.23
CA GLY A 14 -6.75 3.73 -10.30
C GLY A 14 -6.64 2.70 -11.41
N LYS A 15 -6.11 3.07 -12.59
CA LYS A 15 -6.11 2.19 -13.78
C LYS A 15 -4.90 1.26 -13.82
N GLU A 16 -5.06 0.12 -14.51
CA GLU A 16 -4.00 -0.87 -14.75
C GLU A 16 -3.46 -1.52 -13.48
N THR A 17 -4.33 -1.64 -12.47
CA THR A 17 -4.01 -2.29 -11.19
C THR A 17 -4.57 -3.70 -11.13
N LEU A 18 -3.86 -4.58 -10.44
CA LEU A 18 -4.45 -5.76 -9.81
C LEU A 18 -5.14 -5.31 -8.52
N THR A 19 -6.39 -5.71 -8.32
CA THR A 19 -7.15 -5.43 -7.10
C THR A 19 -7.31 -6.72 -6.31
N ILE A 20 -6.90 -6.72 -5.04
CA ILE A 20 -6.96 -7.87 -4.13
C ILE A 20 -7.90 -7.49 -2.97
N PRO A 21 -8.79 -8.37 -2.50
CA PRO A 21 -9.59 -8.11 -1.31
C PRO A 21 -8.71 -7.82 -0.10
N LEU A 22 -8.98 -6.74 0.65
CA LEU A 22 -8.24 -6.45 1.88
C LEU A 22 -8.47 -7.56 2.91
N GLU A 23 -9.72 -7.98 3.07
CA GLU A 23 -10.12 -9.03 4.02
C GLU A 23 -9.34 -10.31 3.76
N GLY A 24 -8.65 -10.81 4.79
CA GLY A 24 -7.78 -11.99 4.72
C GLY A 24 -6.36 -11.73 4.17
N ASN A 25 -6.11 -10.58 3.53
CA ASN A 25 -4.81 -10.26 2.92
C ASN A 25 -4.05 -9.11 3.59
N GLU A 26 -4.70 -8.24 4.38
CA GLU A 26 -4.13 -7.01 4.98
C GLU A 26 -2.71 -7.20 5.56
N PHE A 27 -2.50 -8.27 6.33
CA PHE A 27 -1.22 -8.53 7.00
C PHE A 27 -0.41 -9.68 6.38
N SER A 28 -0.87 -10.25 5.27
CA SER A 28 -0.28 -11.43 4.66
C SER A 28 0.19 -11.22 3.22
N TYR A 29 -0.34 -10.23 2.49
CA TYR A 29 0.00 -9.98 1.09
C TYR A 29 1.51 -9.77 0.89
N SER A 30 2.17 -9.08 1.83
CA SER A 30 3.58 -8.72 1.72
C SER A 30 4.50 -9.92 1.67
N LYS A 31 4.11 -11.06 2.26
CA LYS A 31 4.91 -12.31 2.30
C LYS A 31 5.25 -12.83 0.90
N TYR A 32 4.48 -12.40 -0.09
CA TYR A 32 4.62 -12.80 -1.48
C TYR A 32 5.46 -11.85 -2.32
N LEU A 33 5.85 -10.68 -1.78
CA LEU A 33 6.77 -9.75 -2.43
C LEU A 33 8.19 -10.33 -2.52
N LYS A 34 9.01 -9.71 -3.37
CA LYS A 34 10.45 -9.99 -3.41
C LYS A 34 11.09 -9.52 -2.10
N SER A 35 12.15 -10.21 -1.66
CA SER A 35 12.92 -9.78 -0.49
C SER A 35 13.88 -8.66 -0.93
N GLU A 36 13.46 -7.43 -0.66
CA GLU A 36 14.18 -6.20 -0.99
C GLU A 36 13.71 -5.06 -0.06
N PRO A 37 14.45 -3.95 0.08
CA PRO A 37 13.98 -2.81 0.85
C PRO A 37 12.68 -2.22 0.29
N ALA A 38 11.76 -1.86 1.19
CA ALA A 38 10.50 -1.22 0.86
C ALA A 38 10.33 0.09 1.61
N TYR A 39 9.62 1.01 0.97
CA TYR A 39 9.25 2.32 1.47
C TYR A 39 7.74 2.31 1.71
N ILE A 40 7.33 2.67 2.92
CA ILE A 40 5.93 2.86 3.30
C ILE A 40 5.65 4.35 3.36
N PHE A 41 4.60 4.77 2.67
CA PHE A 41 4.12 6.15 2.64
C PHE A 41 2.75 6.20 3.31
N PHE A 42 2.61 7.00 4.36
CA PHE A 42 1.33 7.31 4.98
C PHE A 42 0.75 8.60 4.38
N ASP A 43 -0.33 9.13 4.96
CA ASP A 43 -0.94 10.39 4.54
C ASP A 43 0.12 11.50 4.32
N GLN A 44 0.30 11.90 3.06
CA GLN A 44 1.26 12.92 2.66
C GLN A 44 0.66 14.33 2.67
N GLU A 45 -0.61 14.50 3.03
CA GLU A 45 -1.27 15.80 3.08
C GLU A 45 -1.07 16.52 4.42
N SER A 46 -0.73 15.78 5.49
CA SER A 46 -0.71 16.30 6.86
C SER A 46 0.64 16.12 7.58
N ARG A 47 0.64 15.51 8.76
CA ARG A 47 1.79 15.40 9.68
C ARG A 47 2.94 14.59 9.10
N ASP A 48 2.63 13.60 8.26
CA ASP A 48 3.60 12.64 7.74
C ASP A 48 4.15 13.03 6.36
N ARG A 49 3.87 14.26 5.92
CA ARG A 49 4.39 14.80 4.65
C ARG A 49 5.92 14.73 4.63
N ASN A 50 6.47 14.23 3.52
CA ASN A 50 7.90 14.04 3.30
C ASN A 50 8.55 13.04 4.28
N THR A 51 7.76 12.24 4.98
CA THR A 51 8.25 11.16 5.84
C THR A 51 7.94 9.83 5.20
N VAL A 52 8.94 8.96 5.17
CA VAL A 52 8.80 7.57 4.70
C VAL A 52 9.36 6.63 5.74
N VAL A 53 8.69 5.51 5.94
CA VAL A 53 9.22 4.41 6.76
C VAL A 53 9.93 3.43 5.84
N VAL A 54 11.19 3.13 6.15
CA VAL A 54 12.00 2.19 5.39
C VAL A 54 12.03 0.84 6.11
N VAL A 55 11.54 -0.19 5.43
CA VAL A 55 11.60 -1.58 5.89
C VAL A 55 12.70 -2.29 5.11
N LYS A 56 13.61 -2.97 5.82
CA LYS A 56 14.77 -3.65 5.19
C LYS A 56 14.36 -4.81 4.28
N ASP A 57 13.20 -5.41 4.53
CA ASP A 57 12.63 -6.48 3.72
C ASP A 57 11.12 -6.24 3.56
N ALA A 58 10.68 -6.04 2.31
CA ALA A 58 9.30 -5.84 1.90
C ALA A 58 8.37 -6.94 2.42
N LYS A 59 8.86 -8.16 2.63
CA LYS A 59 8.06 -9.26 3.17
C LYS A 59 7.54 -9.01 4.58
N LEU A 60 8.26 -8.20 5.36
CA LEU A 60 7.93 -7.87 6.74
C LEU A 60 6.90 -6.75 6.87
N VAL A 61 6.47 -6.13 5.77
CA VAL A 61 5.52 -5.00 5.82
C VAL A 61 4.20 -5.40 6.48
N GLY A 62 3.61 -6.54 6.09
CA GLY A 62 2.37 -7.04 6.68
C GLY A 62 2.48 -7.25 8.18
N GLU A 63 3.57 -7.88 8.65
CA GLU A 63 3.85 -8.10 10.08
C GLU A 63 4.03 -6.76 10.84
N LEU A 64 4.74 -5.79 10.24
CA LEU A 64 4.88 -4.46 10.82
C LEU A 64 3.52 -3.77 11.01
N MET A 65 2.58 -4.00 10.07
CA MET A 65 1.26 -3.40 10.10
C MET A 65 0.26 -4.16 10.97
N GLU A 66 0.57 -5.36 11.47
CA GLU A 66 -0.32 -6.16 12.36
C GLU A 66 -0.71 -5.45 13.66
N ASN A 67 0.02 -4.41 14.07
CA ASN A 67 -0.34 -3.61 15.24
C ASN A 67 -0.94 -2.23 14.88
N SER A 68 -1.19 -2.01 13.59
CA SER A 68 -1.58 -0.72 12.99
C SER A 68 -2.84 -0.89 12.12
N TYR A 69 -3.84 -1.61 12.65
CA TYR A 69 -5.09 -1.95 11.96
C TYR A 69 -5.81 -0.73 11.37
N GLY A 70 -6.33 -0.87 10.15
CA GLY A 70 -7.16 0.16 9.51
C GLY A 70 -6.38 1.40 9.04
N MET A 71 -5.05 1.34 9.01
CA MET A 71 -4.23 2.38 8.40
C MET A 71 -4.20 2.21 6.88
N GLU A 72 -4.42 3.30 6.16
CA GLU A 72 -4.16 3.36 4.73
C GLU A 72 -2.70 3.76 4.48
N TYR A 73 -2.04 3.08 3.56
CA TYR A 73 -0.65 3.38 3.20
C TYR A 73 -0.33 2.94 1.78
N PHE A 74 0.75 3.51 1.24
CA PHE A 74 1.38 3.00 0.03
C PHE A 74 2.65 2.22 0.35
N VAL A 75 3.02 1.30 -0.52
CA VAL A 75 4.30 0.59 -0.50
C VAL A 75 4.95 0.62 -1.89
N SER A 76 6.24 0.90 -1.93
CA SER A 76 7.07 0.78 -3.14
C SER A 76 8.48 0.29 -2.79
N ASN A 77 9.25 -0.18 -3.78
CA ASN A 77 10.68 -0.42 -3.61
C ASN A 77 11.50 0.83 -3.94
N GLU A 78 12.80 0.79 -3.69
CA GLU A 78 13.71 1.92 -3.93
C GLU A 78 13.71 2.41 -5.38
N LYS A 79 13.49 1.50 -6.32
CA LYS A 79 13.51 1.79 -7.77
C LYS A 79 12.18 2.29 -8.30
N SER A 80 11.13 2.29 -7.49
CA SER A 80 9.76 2.56 -7.92
C SER A 80 9.27 1.63 -9.04
N ASP A 81 9.69 0.36 -9.02
CA ASP A 81 9.29 -0.65 -10.00
C ASP A 81 7.84 -1.13 -9.78
N PHE A 82 7.23 -0.79 -8.64
CA PHE A 82 5.83 -1.07 -8.31
C PHE A 82 5.27 -0.03 -7.36
N LEU A 83 3.94 0.04 -7.28
CA LEU A 83 3.23 0.80 -6.26
C LEU A 83 2.06 -0.05 -5.74
N ILE A 84 1.94 -0.17 -4.43
CA ILE A 84 0.83 -0.86 -3.78
C ILE A 84 0.09 0.17 -2.93
N ALA A 85 -1.22 0.29 -3.08
CA ALA A 85 -2.08 1.05 -2.18
C ALA A 85 -2.88 0.07 -1.32
N VAL A 86 -2.73 0.15 0.00
CA VAL A 86 -3.54 -0.57 0.96
C VAL A 86 -4.55 0.41 1.53
N ASN A 87 -5.83 0.19 1.24
CA ASN A 87 -6.94 0.99 1.75
C ASN A 87 -7.96 0.11 2.50
N TRP A 88 -9.02 0.71 3.04
CA TRP A 88 -10.01 0.00 3.89
C TRP A 88 -10.80 -1.11 3.18
N TYR A 89 -10.74 -1.18 1.85
CA TYR A 89 -11.55 -2.11 1.06
C TYR A 89 -10.70 -3.10 0.28
N VAL A 90 -9.63 -2.61 -0.34
CA VAL A 90 -8.84 -3.37 -1.28
C VAL A 90 -7.35 -3.02 -1.18
N ILE A 91 -6.54 -3.93 -1.68
CA ILE A 91 -5.14 -3.71 -1.98
C ILE A 91 -5.05 -3.54 -3.50
N GLU A 92 -4.66 -2.37 -3.96
CA GLU A 92 -4.40 -2.11 -5.38
C GLU A 92 -2.91 -2.19 -5.66
N VAL A 93 -2.52 -2.92 -6.70
CA VAL A 93 -1.13 -3.20 -7.05
C VAL A 93 -0.88 -2.79 -8.49
N ALA A 94 0.12 -1.94 -8.71
CA ALA A 94 0.62 -1.54 -10.02
C ALA A 94 2.09 -1.93 -10.20
N GLY A 95 2.48 -2.21 -11.45
CA GLY A 95 3.86 -2.51 -11.82
C GLY A 95 4.32 -3.94 -11.46
N SER A 96 5.62 -4.10 -11.24
CA SER A 96 6.26 -5.43 -11.15
C SER A 96 5.76 -6.34 -10.02
N ALA A 97 5.13 -5.78 -8.98
CA ALA A 97 4.56 -6.55 -7.88
C ALA A 97 3.31 -7.36 -8.30
N ILE A 98 2.65 -7.00 -9.41
CA ILE A 98 1.50 -7.75 -9.95
C ILE A 98 1.88 -9.21 -10.18
N GLU A 99 3.05 -9.49 -10.77
CA GLU A 99 3.51 -10.86 -11.05
C GLU A 99 3.53 -11.74 -9.80
N SER A 100 3.89 -11.14 -8.66
CA SER A 100 4.02 -11.84 -7.39
C SER A 100 2.70 -11.97 -6.64
N LEU A 101 1.79 -11.01 -6.81
CA LEU A 101 0.54 -10.89 -6.04
C LEU A 101 -0.71 -11.37 -6.80
N ASN A 102 -0.64 -11.63 -8.11
CA ASN A 102 -1.77 -12.11 -8.91
C ASN A 102 -2.37 -13.45 -8.43
N LYS A 103 -1.62 -14.21 -7.62
CA LYS A 103 -2.08 -15.46 -6.98
C LYS A 103 -3.02 -15.26 -5.79
N LEU A 104 -3.22 -14.03 -5.34
CA LEU A 104 -4.09 -13.67 -4.20
C LEU A 104 -5.44 -13.12 -4.64
N ASN A 105 -5.65 -12.99 -5.95
CA ASN A 105 -6.90 -12.57 -6.56
C ASN A 105 -7.83 -13.77 -6.78
#